data_AF-A0A843ILI4-F1
#
_entry.id   AF-A0A843ILI4-F1
#
_cell.length_a   1.000
_cell.length_b   1.000
_cell.length_c   1.000
_cell.angle_alpha   90.00
_cell.angle_beta   90.00
_cell.angle_gamma   90.00
#
_symmetry.space_group_name_H-M   'P 1'
#
loop_
_entity.id
_entity.type
_entity.pdbx_description
1 polymer ?
#
loop_
_entity_poly.entity_id
_entity_poly.type
_entity_poly.pdbx_seq_one_letter_code
_entity_poly.pdbx_strand_id
1 'polypeptide(L)'
;MDSFEQLIGKNVNDICLDESNNFFLALLEYDTKHCGKRFPSSKFKLADIDYFNLISFSELFRYDSILIVWYHDDIVTDLEFYYLSNDFDILFNDYYLIKKAIDCGEAHKLTEGDTNYLGASRLNEKVTQPNSDRMANKREFVLKKKYLQKIIDEMNFKCNVSF
;
A
#
# COMPACT_ATOMS: atom_id res chain seq x y z
N MET A 1 7.14 21.21 6.65
CA MET A 1 7.09 20.66 5.29
C MET A 1 8.48 20.73 4.65
N ASP A 2 9.22 21.81 4.90
CA ASP A 2 10.59 22.13 4.42
C ASP A 2 11.66 21.04 4.65
N SER A 3 11.47 20.10 5.58
CA SER A 3 12.44 19.03 5.84
C SER A 3 12.41 17.91 4.80
N PHE A 4 11.25 17.62 4.19
CA PHE A 4 11.12 16.53 3.23
C PHE A 4 11.53 16.96 1.82
N GLU A 5 11.29 18.21 1.43
CA GLU A 5 11.68 18.72 0.11
C GLU A 5 13.20 18.65 -0.11
N GLN A 6 13.99 18.70 0.95
CA GLN A 6 15.44 18.48 0.92
C GLN A 6 15.84 17.04 0.56
N LEU A 7 14.89 16.11 0.47
CA LEU A 7 15.14 14.74 0.02
C LEU A 7 15.23 14.64 -1.50
N ILE A 8 14.61 15.56 -2.24
CA ILE A 8 14.67 15.53 -3.71
C ILE A 8 16.13 15.59 -4.18
N GLY A 9 16.51 14.68 -5.07
CA GLY A 9 17.86 14.54 -5.60
C GLY A 9 18.84 13.80 -4.70
N LYS A 10 18.46 13.42 -3.47
CA LYS A 10 19.31 12.59 -2.60
C LYS A 10 19.24 11.11 -3.02
N ASN A 11 20.33 10.40 -2.75
CA ASN A 11 20.35 8.96 -2.88
C ASN A 11 19.46 8.32 -1.79
N VAL A 12 18.63 7.37 -2.16
CA VAL A 12 17.69 6.70 -1.27
C VAL A 12 18.38 5.97 -0.12
N ASN A 13 19.59 5.47 -0.34
CA ASN A 13 20.37 4.78 0.68
C ASN A 13 20.90 5.72 1.77
N ASP A 14 20.91 7.03 1.51
CA ASP A 14 21.31 8.06 2.48
C ASP A 14 20.13 8.61 3.28
N ILE A 15 18.91 8.10 3.05
CA ILE A 15 17.69 8.59 3.69
C ILE A 15 17.32 7.68 4.85
N CYS A 16 17.24 8.26 6.04
CA CYS A 16 16.55 7.67 7.18
C CYS A 16 15.15 8.28 7.27
N LEU A 17 14.13 7.48 7.01
CA LEU A 17 12.74 7.87 7.16
C LEU A 17 12.21 7.34 8.50
N ASP A 18 12.08 8.24 9.48
CA ASP A 18 11.50 7.91 10.77
C ASP A 18 9.97 7.77 10.67
N GLU A 19 9.38 6.89 11.48
CA GLU A 19 7.93 6.76 11.54
C GLU A 19 7.26 8.10 11.87
N SER A 20 6.18 8.42 11.17
CA SER A 20 5.35 9.57 11.48
C SER A 20 4.21 9.17 12.40
N ASN A 21 3.88 10.06 13.34
CA ASN A 21 2.74 9.88 14.24
C ASN A 21 1.39 10.29 13.63
N ASN A 22 1.38 10.81 12.40
CA ASN A 22 0.19 11.42 11.80
C ASN A 22 -0.16 10.88 10.40
N PHE A 23 0.77 10.20 9.72
CA PHE A 23 0.58 9.68 8.37
C PHE A 23 1.44 8.45 8.15
N PHE A 24 1.08 7.60 7.19
CA PHE A 24 1.96 6.53 6.74
C PHE A 24 3.13 7.11 5.94
N LEU A 25 4.32 6.58 6.12
CA LEU A 25 5.49 6.97 5.34
C LEU A 25 5.90 5.80 4.44
N ALA A 26 5.94 6.05 3.13
CA ALA A 26 6.23 5.04 2.14
C ALA A 26 7.40 5.46 1.27
N LEU A 27 8.47 4.66 1.27
CA LEU A 27 9.58 4.81 0.34
C LEU A 27 9.39 3.81 -0.80
N LEU A 28 9.04 4.31 -1.98
CA LEU A 28 8.62 3.46 -3.10
C LEU A 28 9.38 3.77 -4.37
N GLU A 29 9.82 2.71 -5.04
CA GLU A 29 10.40 2.80 -6.37
C GLU A 29 9.28 2.82 -7.42
N TYR A 30 9.52 3.55 -8.51
CA TYR A 30 8.78 3.36 -9.75
C TYR A 30 9.68 2.93 -10.91
N ASP A 31 9.09 2.17 -11.80
CA ASP A 31 9.65 1.81 -13.09
C ASP A 31 9.08 2.72 -14.18
N THR A 32 9.78 2.84 -15.30
CA THR A 32 9.31 3.58 -16.48
C THR A 32 9.08 2.64 -17.66
N LYS A 33 7.93 2.77 -18.32
CA LYS A 33 7.70 2.11 -19.62
C LYS A 33 8.45 2.86 -20.72
N HIS A 34 8.60 2.20 -21.88
CA HIS A 34 9.17 2.82 -23.08
C HIS A 34 8.49 4.15 -23.49
N CYS A 35 7.21 4.33 -23.16
CA CYS A 35 6.48 5.58 -23.40
C CYS A 35 6.71 6.69 -22.35
N GLY A 36 7.61 6.49 -21.38
CA GLY A 36 7.83 7.42 -20.26
C GLY A 36 6.80 7.33 -19.14
N LYS A 37 5.74 6.52 -19.27
CA LYS A 37 4.75 6.34 -18.18
C LYS A 37 5.40 5.63 -16.98
N ARG A 38 5.33 6.26 -15.81
CA ARG A 38 5.75 5.74 -14.51
C ARG A 38 4.74 4.73 -13.96
N PHE A 39 5.22 3.68 -13.29
CA PHE A 39 4.39 2.70 -12.59
C PHE A 39 5.10 2.14 -11.36
N PRO A 40 4.38 1.77 -10.29
CA PRO A 40 5.00 1.34 -9.06
C PRO A 40 5.70 -0.03 -9.21
N SER A 41 6.96 -0.11 -8.77
CA SER A 41 7.78 -1.32 -8.85
C SER A 41 7.39 -2.35 -7.79
N SER A 42 6.74 -1.92 -6.70
CA SER A 42 6.31 -2.78 -5.59
C SER A 42 4.92 -2.39 -5.05
N LYS A 43 4.45 -3.16 -4.06
CA LYS A 43 3.25 -2.87 -3.26
C LYS A 43 3.71 -2.22 -1.96
N PHE A 44 2.81 -1.51 -1.28
CA PHE A 44 3.12 -0.98 0.05
C PHE A 44 2.48 -1.85 1.13
N LYS A 45 3.29 -2.45 2.01
CA LYS A 45 2.81 -3.26 3.15
C LYS A 45 2.25 -2.34 4.24
N LEU A 46 1.05 -2.68 4.72
CA LEU A 46 0.41 -2.00 5.85
C LEU A 46 0.59 -2.81 7.15
N ALA A 47 0.24 -4.09 7.13
CA ALA A 47 0.27 -4.95 8.32
C ALA A 47 0.24 -6.44 7.94
N ASP A 48 0.67 -7.30 8.86
CA ASP A 48 0.43 -8.74 8.75
C ASP A 48 -1.05 -9.06 8.98
N ILE A 49 -1.56 -10.11 8.33
CA ILE A 49 -2.91 -10.62 8.57
C ILE A 49 -2.80 -11.79 9.54
N ASP A 50 -3.20 -11.54 10.79
CA ASP A 50 -3.51 -12.59 11.75
C ASP A 50 -4.96 -13.05 11.54
N TYR A 51 -5.15 -14.31 11.17
CA TYR A 51 -6.48 -14.86 10.90
C TYR A 51 -7.33 -15.06 12.16
N PHE A 52 -6.73 -15.18 13.34
CA PHE A 52 -7.43 -15.35 14.60
C PHE A 52 -7.68 -14.01 15.31
N ASN A 53 -6.80 -13.04 15.08
CA ASN A 53 -6.90 -11.70 15.67
C ASN A 53 -6.72 -10.62 14.60
N LEU A 54 -7.68 -10.54 13.67
CA LEU A 54 -7.61 -9.58 12.59
C LEU A 54 -7.71 -8.14 13.11
N ILE A 55 -6.67 -7.34 12.84
CA ILE A 55 -6.65 -5.89 13.10
C ILE A 55 -7.88 -5.22 12.49
N SER A 56 -8.53 -4.31 13.24
CA SER A 56 -9.72 -3.62 12.75
C SER A 56 -9.39 -2.64 11.61
N PHE A 57 -10.37 -2.26 10.80
CA PHE A 57 -10.15 -1.27 9.73
C PHE A 57 -9.62 0.07 10.26
N SER A 58 -10.17 0.55 11.37
CA SER A 58 -9.75 1.80 12.01
C SER A 58 -8.33 1.74 12.55
N GLU A 59 -7.87 0.58 13.02
CA GLU A 59 -6.47 0.39 13.45
C GLU A 59 -5.54 0.21 12.26
N LEU A 60 -5.96 -0.54 11.23
CA LEU A 60 -5.21 -0.74 9.99
C LEU A 60 -4.96 0.60 9.27
N PHE A 61 -5.96 1.47 9.27
CA PHE A 61 -5.88 2.86 8.80
C PHE A 61 -5.89 3.83 9.98
N ARG A 62 -4.98 3.61 10.95
CA ARG A 62 -4.76 4.55 12.08
C ARG A 62 -4.48 5.97 11.62
N TYR A 63 -3.93 6.10 10.41
CA TYR A 63 -3.76 7.35 9.71
C TYR A 63 -4.56 7.33 8.41
N ASP A 64 -5.15 8.46 8.07
CA ASP A 64 -5.98 8.63 6.88
C ASP A 64 -5.19 9.16 5.68
N SER A 65 -3.88 9.33 5.85
CA SER A 65 -2.99 9.91 4.85
C SER A 65 -1.64 9.19 4.81
N ILE A 66 -0.96 9.35 3.69
CA ILE A 66 0.33 8.76 3.38
C ILE A 66 1.23 9.78 2.69
N LEU A 67 2.48 9.91 3.13
CA LEU A 67 3.54 10.58 2.40
C LEU A 67 4.33 9.50 1.65
N ILE A 68 4.34 9.60 0.32
CA ILE A 68 5.11 8.72 -0.54
C ILE A 68 6.35 9.47 -1.03
N VAL A 69 7.51 8.91 -0.73
CA VAL A 69 8.81 9.31 -1.26
C VAL A 69 9.09 8.41 -2.47
N TRP A 70 8.96 8.96 -3.66
CA TRP A 70 9.21 8.25 -4.90
C TRP A 70 10.68 8.36 -5.28
N TYR A 71 11.29 7.23 -5.64
CA TYR A 71 12.65 7.19 -6.17
C TYR A 71 12.74 6.35 -7.44
N HIS A 72 13.78 6.63 -8.23
CA HIS A 72 14.15 5.92 -9.43
C HIS A 72 15.66 5.97 -9.61
N ASP A 73 16.27 4.84 -10.01
CA ASP A 73 17.73 4.69 -10.09
C ASP A 73 18.43 5.19 -8.80
N ASP A 74 17.91 4.77 -7.65
CA ASP A 74 18.35 5.16 -6.30
C ASP A 74 18.26 6.66 -5.97
N ILE A 75 17.67 7.50 -6.82
CA ILE A 75 17.52 8.94 -6.57
C ILE A 75 16.07 9.27 -6.26
N VAL A 76 15.83 10.01 -5.17
CA VAL A 76 14.49 10.54 -4.86
C VAL A 76 14.12 11.62 -5.86
N THR A 77 12.96 11.45 -6.50
CA THR A 77 12.51 12.33 -7.58
C THR A 77 11.28 13.13 -7.23
N ASP A 78 10.38 12.58 -6.40
CA ASP A 78 9.10 13.20 -6.09
C ASP A 78 8.66 12.88 -4.65
N LEU A 79 7.83 13.76 -4.10
CA LEU A 79 7.17 13.59 -2.81
C LEU A 79 5.68 13.82 -3.03
N GLU A 80 4.85 12.83 -2.69
CA GLU A 80 3.40 12.93 -2.84
C GLU A 80 2.74 12.70 -1.49
N PHE A 81 2.03 13.72 -0.99
CA PHE A 81 1.17 13.57 0.17
C PHE A 81 -0.26 13.26 -0.28
N TYR A 82 -0.78 12.10 0.12
CA TYR A 82 -2.05 11.57 -0.34
C TYR A 82 -3.01 11.28 0.81
N TYR A 83 -4.27 11.68 0.67
CA TYR A 83 -5.33 11.35 1.63
C TYR A 83 -6.01 10.05 1.22
N LEU A 84 -5.68 8.96 1.92
CA LEU A 84 -6.29 7.64 1.75
C LEU A 84 -7.81 7.68 2.05
N SER A 85 -8.23 8.61 2.93
CA SER A 85 -9.65 8.85 3.23
C SER A 85 -10.51 9.16 2.01
N ASN A 86 -9.92 9.68 0.93
CA ASN A 86 -10.64 9.91 -0.33
C ASN A 86 -11.15 8.61 -0.98
N ASP A 87 -10.56 7.45 -0.63
CA ASP A 87 -10.89 6.15 -1.18
C ASP A 87 -11.36 5.13 -0.12
N PHE A 88 -11.73 5.60 1.08
CA PHE A 88 -12.12 4.72 2.19
C PHE A 88 -13.31 3.83 1.88
N ASP A 89 -14.26 4.25 1.05
CA ASP A 89 -15.38 3.38 0.65
C ASP A 89 -14.89 2.10 -0.05
N ILE A 90 -13.90 2.23 -0.94
CA ILE A 90 -13.33 1.09 -1.68
C ILE A 90 -12.40 0.28 -0.76
N LEU A 91 -11.53 0.96 0.00
CA LEU A 91 -10.61 0.32 0.94
C LEU A 91 -11.35 -0.47 2.02
N PHE A 92 -12.45 0.08 2.54
CA PHE A 92 -13.30 -0.59 3.53
C PHE A 92 -14.01 -1.80 2.94
N ASN A 93 -14.57 -1.67 1.73
CA ASN A 93 -15.18 -2.80 1.04
C ASN A 93 -14.18 -3.94 0.81
N ASP A 94 -12.96 -3.61 0.35
CA ASP A 94 -11.89 -4.59 0.15
C ASP A 94 -11.48 -5.28 1.47
N TYR A 95 -11.31 -4.50 2.54
CA TYR A 95 -11.06 -5.02 3.89
C TYR A 95 -12.17 -5.97 4.33
N TYR A 96 -13.43 -5.57 4.13
CA TYR A 96 -14.60 -6.38 4.51
C TYR A 96 -14.66 -7.70 3.75
N LEU A 97 -14.34 -7.71 2.45
CA LEU A 97 -14.27 -8.96 1.66
C LEU A 97 -13.22 -9.92 2.21
N ILE A 98 -12.03 -9.39 2.55
CA ILE A 98 -10.95 -10.19 3.16
C ILE A 98 -11.40 -10.74 4.52
N LYS A 99 -11.96 -9.88 5.39
CA LYS A 99 -12.47 -10.28 6.70
C LYS A 99 -13.54 -11.36 6.58
N LYS A 100 -14.51 -11.17 5.68
CA LYS A 100 -15.61 -12.13 5.48
C LYS A 100 -15.09 -13.51 5.06
N ALA A 101 -14.11 -13.55 4.15
CA ALA A 101 -13.50 -14.82 3.76
C ALA A 101 -12.82 -15.51 4.95
N ILE A 102 -12.13 -14.76 5.81
CA ILE A 102 -11.51 -15.31 7.04
C ILE A 102 -12.59 -15.83 7.98
N ASP A 103 -13.61 -15.04 8.28
CA ASP A 103 -14.71 -15.41 9.18
C ASP A 103 -15.45 -16.68 8.69
N CYS A 104 -15.58 -16.86 7.37
CA CYS A 104 -16.21 -18.04 6.76
C CYS A 104 -15.28 -19.27 6.65
N GLY A 105 -14.03 -19.21 7.13
CA GLY A 105 -13.06 -20.30 6.99
C GLY A 105 -12.54 -20.50 5.56
N GLU A 106 -12.58 -19.45 4.75
CA GLU A 106 -12.21 -19.42 3.33
C GLU A 106 -10.93 -18.62 3.05
N ALA A 107 -10.12 -18.29 4.07
CA ALA A 107 -8.85 -17.57 3.88
C ALA A 107 -7.87 -18.30 2.95
N HIS A 108 -7.95 -19.62 2.88
CA HIS A 108 -7.20 -20.44 1.92
C HIS A 108 -7.59 -20.21 0.45
N LYS A 109 -8.80 -19.70 0.18
CA LYS A 109 -9.30 -19.35 -1.16
C LYS A 109 -8.97 -17.93 -1.59
N LEU A 110 -8.62 -17.05 -0.64
CA LEU A 110 -8.29 -15.66 -0.94
C LEU A 110 -7.24 -15.58 -2.05
N THR A 111 -7.43 -14.64 -2.96
CA THR A 111 -6.40 -14.23 -3.91
C THR A 111 -6.19 -12.73 -3.77
N GLU A 112 -5.05 -12.25 -4.25
CA GLU A 112 -4.87 -10.81 -4.34
C GLU A 112 -5.95 -10.20 -5.25
N GLY A 113 -6.39 -10.90 -6.31
CA GLY A 113 -7.35 -10.38 -7.29
C GLY A 113 -8.78 -10.14 -6.78
N ASP A 114 -9.12 -10.62 -5.59
CA ASP A 114 -10.50 -10.59 -5.06
C ASP A 114 -10.97 -9.16 -4.69
N THR A 115 -10.01 -8.24 -4.55
CA THR A 115 -10.22 -6.86 -4.07
C THR A 115 -9.72 -5.83 -5.09
N ASN A 116 -9.91 -4.52 -4.85
CA ASN A 116 -9.51 -3.46 -5.77
C ASN A 116 -8.20 -2.74 -5.41
N TYR A 117 -8.16 -2.10 -4.25
CA TYR A 117 -7.09 -1.23 -3.76
C TYR A 117 -6.31 -1.84 -2.60
N LEU A 118 -7.01 -2.44 -1.63
CA LEU A 118 -6.39 -3.15 -0.50
C LEU A 118 -6.31 -4.65 -0.80
N GLY A 119 -5.11 -5.22 -0.82
CA GLY A 119 -4.89 -6.64 -1.10
C GLY A 119 -4.50 -7.47 0.12
N ALA A 120 -4.77 -8.78 0.04
CA ALA A 120 -4.21 -9.78 0.95
C ALA A 120 -3.06 -10.53 0.23
N SER A 121 -1.86 -9.97 0.27
CA SER A 121 -0.68 -10.49 -0.43
C SER A 121 -0.21 -11.80 0.18
N ARG A 122 0.06 -12.81 -0.64
CA ARG A 122 0.51 -14.13 -0.19
C ARG A 122 1.98 -14.09 0.24
N LEU A 123 2.28 -14.65 1.40
CA LEU A 123 3.63 -15.06 1.81
C LEU A 123 3.84 -16.56 1.55
N ASN A 124 5.09 -16.97 1.41
CA ASN A 124 5.49 -18.37 1.22
C ASN A 124 5.52 -19.15 2.54
N GLU A 125 4.45 -19.03 3.33
CA GLU A 125 4.27 -19.67 4.63
C GLU A 125 2.83 -20.16 4.75
N LYS A 126 2.60 -21.31 5.39
CA LYS A 126 1.27 -21.88 5.63
C LYS A 126 0.91 -21.75 7.10
N VAL A 127 -0.31 -21.31 7.38
CA VAL A 127 -0.83 -21.11 8.74
C VAL A 127 -2.24 -21.69 8.87
N THR A 128 -2.66 -21.98 10.09
CA THR A 128 -4.04 -22.33 10.40
C THR A 128 -4.95 -21.11 10.23
N GLN A 129 -6.26 -21.35 10.04
CA GLN A 129 -7.27 -20.30 9.93
C GLN A 129 -8.47 -20.68 10.81
N PRO A 130 -9.29 -19.73 11.25
CA PRO A 130 -10.51 -20.05 11.99
C PRO A 130 -11.51 -20.79 11.10
N ASN A 131 -12.42 -21.54 11.71
CA ASN A 131 -13.58 -22.16 11.05
C ASN A 131 -13.25 -23.08 9.86
N SER A 132 -12.03 -23.63 9.78
CA SER A 132 -11.62 -24.58 8.75
C SER A 132 -10.42 -25.42 9.18
N ASP A 133 -10.43 -26.71 8.84
CA ASP A 133 -9.29 -27.60 9.03
C ASP A 133 -8.21 -27.45 7.95
N ARG A 134 -8.50 -26.70 6.88
CA ARG A 134 -7.53 -26.46 5.79
C ARG A 134 -6.51 -25.42 6.23
N MET A 135 -5.26 -25.60 5.83
CA MET A 135 -4.25 -24.55 5.99
C MET A 135 -4.40 -23.48 4.91
N ALA A 136 -4.27 -22.22 5.30
CA ALA A 136 -4.20 -21.07 4.40
C ALA A 136 -2.74 -20.64 4.19
N ASN A 137 -2.45 -19.89 3.13
CA ASN A 137 -1.17 -19.19 3.07
C ASN A 137 -1.22 -18.00 4.02
N LYS A 138 -0.14 -17.70 4.74
CA LYS A 138 0.00 -16.44 5.49
C LYS A 138 -0.10 -15.27 4.52
N ARG A 139 -0.66 -14.15 4.99
CA ARG A 139 -0.87 -12.96 4.16
C ARG A 139 -0.55 -11.68 4.90
N GLU A 140 -0.40 -10.62 4.12
CA GLU A 140 -0.20 -9.25 4.58
C GLU A 140 -1.19 -8.33 3.87
N PHE A 141 -1.71 -7.35 4.59
CA PHE A 141 -2.43 -6.22 4.01
C PHE A 141 -1.45 -5.34 3.24
N VAL A 142 -1.79 -5.06 1.99
CA VAL A 142 -0.97 -4.21 1.10
C VAL A 142 -1.83 -3.22 0.34
N LEU A 143 -1.35 -1.99 0.16
CA LEU A 143 -1.84 -1.14 -0.92
C LEU A 143 -1.32 -1.71 -2.24
N LYS A 144 -2.25 -2.05 -3.13
CA LYS A 144 -1.93 -2.68 -4.41
C LYS A 144 -1.23 -1.72 -5.35
N LYS A 145 -0.43 -2.28 -6.25
CA LYS A 145 0.15 -1.56 -7.40
C LYS A 145 -0.89 -0.77 -8.19
N LYS A 146 -2.09 -1.32 -8.38
CA LYS A 146 -3.20 -0.62 -9.05
C LYS A 146 -3.60 0.67 -8.34
N TYR A 147 -3.62 0.67 -7.01
CA TYR A 147 -3.95 1.85 -6.21
C TYR A 147 -2.80 2.86 -6.23
N LEU A 148 -1.57 2.40 -6.06
CA LEU A 148 -0.38 3.24 -6.17
C LEU A 148 -0.24 3.87 -7.57
N GLN A 149 -0.63 3.16 -8.63
CA GLN A 149 -0.68 3.70 -10.00
C GLN A 149 -1.70 4.83 -10.12
N LYS A 150 -2.88 4.72 -9.48
CA LYS A 150 -3.87 5.80 -9.42
C LYS A 150 -3.24 7.07 -8.83
N ILE A 151 -2.50 6.93 -7.72
CA ILE A 151 -1.81 8.05 -7.08
C ILE A 151 -0.76 8.67 -8.02
N ILE A 152 0.07 7.86 -8.69
CA ILE A 152 1.04 8.35 -9.69
C ILE A 152 0.35 9.09 -10.84
N ASP A 153 -0.76 8.55 -11.36
CA ASP A 153 -1.50 9.16 -12.47
C ASP A 153 -2.12 10.52 -12.05
N GLU A 154 -2.60 10.65 -10.81
CA GLU A 154 -3.07 11.91 -10.24
C GLU A 154 -1.94 12.93 -10.03
N MET A 155 -0.76 12.49 -9.57
CA MET A 155 0.44 13.33 -9.43
C MET A 155 0.88 13.90 -10.79
N ASN A 156 0.96 13.06 -11.83
CA ASN A 156 1.33 13.48 -13.18
C ASN A 156 0.33 14.50 -13.78
N PHE A 157 -0.96 14.38 -13.44
CA PHE A 157 -1.95 15.35 -13.87
C PHE A 157 -1.68 16.73 -13.25
N LYS A 158 -1.35 16.81 -11.95
CA LYS A 158 -1.04 18.07 -11.26
C LYS A 158 0.16 18.81 -11.90
N CYS A 159 1.22 18.09 -12.25
CA CYS A 159 2.40 18.69 -12.89
C CYS A 159 2.11 19.31 -14.27
N ASN A 160 1.15 18.77 -15.02
CA ASN A 160 0.80 19.26 -16.36
C ASN A 160 -0.13 20.49 -16.36
N VAL A 161 -0.67 20.90 -15.20
CA VAL A 161 -1.60 22.03 -15.07
C VAL A 161 -0.94 23.26 -14.40
N SER A 162 0.39 23.23 -14.22
CA SER A 162 1.14 24.37 -13.70
C SER A 162 1.40 25.37 -14.84
N PHE A 163 0.67 26.50 -14.86
CA PHE A 163 0.82 27.64 -15.78
C PHE A 163 1.87 28.63 -15.29
#